data_AF-A0A920PC50-F1
#
_entry.id   AF-A0A920PC50-F1
#
_cell.length_a   1.000
_cell.length_b   1.000
_cell.length_c   1.000
_cell.angle_alpha   90.00
_cell.angle_beta   90.00
_cell.angle_gamma   90.00
#
_symmetry.space_group_name_H-M   'P 1'
#
loop_
_entity.id
_entity.type
_entity.pdbx_description
1 polymer ?
#
loop_
_entity_poly.entity_id
_entity_poly.type
_entity_poly.pdbx_seq_one_letter_code
_entity_poly.pdbx_strand_id
1 'polypeptide(L)'
;MAEQAGLGWFGEAYKFLSQDIGSWYFLSEILVDIELPKSEIADNHCGSCKSCIDIALPCDRCTLCFGFKKMHFYLTIELKGVIPKSLEKPSEKDIWMR
;
A
#
# COMPACT_ATOMS: atom_id res chain seq x y z
N MET A 1 9.57 5.69 9.68
CA MET A 1 10.43 6.76 9.10
C MET A 1 9.59 7.84 8.44
N ALA A 2 8.92 7.62 7.30
CA ALA A 2 8.06 8.66 6.69
C ALA A 2 6.89 9.13 7.59
N GLU A 3 6.22 8.21 8.29
CA GLU A 3 5.17 8.54 9.27
C GLU A 3 5.71 9.39 10.43
N GLN A 4 6.87 9.00 10.97
CA GLN A 4 7.56 9.72 12.06
C GLN A 4 8.06 11.10 11.62
N ALA A 5 8.30 11.29 10.32
CA ALA A 5 8.64 12.58 9.74
C ALA A 5 7.42 13.47 9.50
N GLY A 6 6.20 13.01 9.82
CA GLY A 6 4.97 13.77 9.66
C GLY A 6 4.46 13.85 8.22
N LEU A 7 4.98 13.01 7.30
CA LEU A 7 4.66 13.10 5.88
C LEU A 7 3.30 12.50 5.52
N GLY A 8 2.66 11.79 6.45
CA GLY A 8 1.45 11.02 6.18
C GLY A 8 1.22 9.88 7.17
N TRP A 9 0.28 9.00 6.82
CA TRP A 9 -0.14 7.84 7.61
C TRP A 9 -0.29 6.58 6.74
N PHE A 10 -0.29 5.40 7.37
CA PHE A 10 -0.64 4.16 6.67
C PHE A 10 -2.17 4.00 6.59
N GLY A 11 -2.69 3.78 5.38
CA GLY A 11 -4.08 3.41 5.17
C GLY A 11 -4.33 1.90 5.26
N GLU A 12 -5.61 1.50 5.28
CA GLU A 12 -6.05 0.09 5.39
C GLU A 12 -5.51 -0.83 4.30
N ALA A 13 -5.20 -0.29 3.11
CA ALA A 13 -4.56 -1.02 2.02
C ALA A 13 -3.03 -1.16 2.17
N TYR A 14 -2.47 -0.81 3.34
CA TYR A 14 -1.03 -0.75 3.63
C TYR A 14 -0.23 0.14 2.66
N LYS A 15 -0.87 1.14 2.07
CA LYS A 15 -0.20 2.22 1.33
C LYS A 15 0.03 3.39 2.27
N PHE A 16 1.17 4.05 2.11
CA PHE A 16 1.43 5.32 2.78
C PHE A 16 0.67 6.42 2.05
N LEU A 17 -0.07 7.23 2.80
CA LEU A 17 -0.96 8.28 2.32
C LEU A 17 -0.48 9.62 2.84
N SER A 18 -0.39 10.59 1.94
CA SER A 18 -0.14 11.99 2.27
C SER A 18 -1.38 12.81 1.93
N GLN A 19 -1.69 13.79 2.77
CA GLN A 19 -2.87 14.65 2.59
C GLN A 19 -2.84 15.41 1.26
N ASP A 20 -1.67 15.92 0.87
CA ASP A 20 -1.53 16.81 -0.28
C ASP A 20 -1.35 16.08 -1.61
N ILE A 21 -0.66 14.93 -1.60
CA ILE A 21 -0.22 14.22 -2.82
C ILE A 21 -0.83 12.81 -2.98
N GLY A 22 -1.67 12.38 -2.03
CA GLY A 22 -2.37 11.10 -2.11
C GLY A 22 -1.46 9.90 -1.82
N SER A 23 -1.43 8.90 -2.71
CA SER A 23 -0.64 7.67 -2.52
C SER A 23 0.39 7.41 -3.63
N TRP A 24 0.48 8.32 -4.61
CA TRP A 24 1.27 8.11 -5.82
C TRP A 24 2.58 8.89 -5.76
N TYR A 25 3.52 8.36 -4.99
CA TYR A 25 4.88 8.88 -4.89
C TYR A 25 5.82 7.77 -4.43
N PHE A 26 7.11 8.04 -4.58
CA PHE A 26 8.15 7.19 -4.01
C PHE A 26 8.58 7.73 -2.65
N LEU A 27 8.83 6.84 -1.72
CA LEU A 27 9.50 7.16 -0.47
C LEU A 27 10.98 6.84 -0.60
N SER A 28 11.80 7.75 -0.07
CA SER A 28 13.23 7.55 0.11
C SER A 28 13.63 8.18 1.43
N GLU A 29 14.76 7.75 1.96
CA GLU A 29 15.31 8.27 3.20
C GLU A 29 16.81 8.45 3.09
N ILE A 30 17.33 9.42 3.84
CA ILE A 30 18.74 9.72 3.92
C ILE A 30 19.11 9.73 5.40
N LEU A 31 20.07 8.88 5.76
CA LEU A 31 20.61 8.84 7.11
C LEU A 31 21.68 9.92 7.24
N VAL A 32 21.56 10.74 8.28
CA VAL A 32 22.48 11.85 8.56
C VAL A 32 22.91 11.80 10.02
N ASP A 33 24.14 12.27 10.28
CA ASP A 33 24.72 12.33 11.63
C ASP A 33 24.53 13.71 12.29
N ILE A 34 23.52 14.45 11.85
CA ILE A 34 23.13 15.73 12.43
C ILE A 34 21.83 15.58 13.19
N GLU A 35 21.74 16.23 14.35
CA GLU A 35 20.49 16.27 15.11
C GLU A 35 19.46 17.12 14.36
N LEU A 36 18.32 16.51 14.03
CA LEU A 36 17.19 17.17 13.40
C LEU A 36 16.06 17.36 14.42
N PRO A 37 15.30 18.46 14.33
CA PRO A 37 14.10 18.62 15.14
C PRO A 37 13.10 17.50 14.81
N LYS A 38 12.37 17.03 15.83
CA LYS A 38 11.32 16.03 15.65
C LYS A 38 10.13 16.66 14.94
N SER A 39 9.60 15.98 13.94
CA SER A 39 8.32 16.33 13.32
C SER A 39 7.15 15.94 14.22
N GLU A 40 6.04 16.66 14.05
CA GLU A 40 4.74 16.19 14.53
C GLU A 40 4.23 15.08 13.61
N ILE A 41 3.53 14.10 14.19
CA ILE A 41 2.98 12.97 13.44
C ILE A 41 1.68 13.45 12.78
N ALA A 42 1.49 13.09 11.50
CA ALA A 42 0.27 13.41 10.77
C ALA A 42 -0.93 12.61 11.31
N ASP A 43 -2.11 13.23 11.32
CA ASP A 43 -3.34 12.56 11.69
C ASP A 43 -3.74 11.48 10.67
N ASN A 44 -4.32 10.39 11.16
CA ASN A 44 -4.86 9.35 10.30
C ASN A 44 -6.28 9.68 9.86
N HIS A 45 -6.48 9.84 8.55
CA HIS A 45 -7.79 10.19 7.97
C HIS A 45 -8.55 9.00 7.36
N CYS A 46 -8.09 7.74 7.54
CA CYS A 46 -8.82 6.59 7.01
C CYS A 46 -10.12 6.31 7.79
N GLY A 47 -10.08 6.37 9.13
CA GLY A 47 -11.27 6.19 9.98
C GLY A 47 -12.09 4.94 9.62
N SER A 48 -13.35 5.13 9.22
CA SER A 48 -14.27 4.06 8.81
C SER A 48 -14.31 3.82 7.29
N CYS A 49 -13.47 4.49 6.51
CA CYS A 49 -13.42 4.38 5.05
C CYS A 49 -13.00 2.97 4.61
N LYS A 50 -13.74 2.39 3.66
CA LYS A 50 -13.45 1.08 3.08
C LYS A 50 -13.25 1.09 1.56
N SER A 51 -13.25 2.26 0.93
CA SER A 51 -13.22 2.38 -0.54
C SER A 51 -12.07 1.60 -1.20
N CYS A 52 -10.88 1.59 -0.58
CA CYS A 52 -9.75 0.84 -1.10
C CYS A 52 -9.90 -0.69 -0.94
N ILE A 53 -10.61 -1.15 0.09
CA ILE A 53 -10.91 -2.56 0.33
C ILE A 53 -12.00 -3.02 -0.64
N ASP A 54 -13.02 -2.20 -0.88
CA ASP A 54 -14.15 -2.53 -1.76
C ASP A 54 -13.73 -2.72 -3.22
N ILE A 55 -12.71 -1.98 -3.67
CA ILE A 55 -12.15 -2.09 -5.03
C ILE A 55 -11.09 -3.21 -5.13
N ALA A 56 -10.56 -3.67 -4.00
CA ALA A 56 -9.54 -4.72 -3.98
C ALA A 56 -10.15 -6.11 -4.30
N LEU A 57 -10.05 -6.53 -5.56
CA LEU A 57 -10.31 -7.90 -6.04
C LEU A 57 -9.44 -8.94 -5.29
N PRO A 58 -9.87 -10.22 -5.19
CA PRO A 58 -9.81 -11.02 -3.97
C PRO A 58 -8.41 -11.56 -3.65
N CYS A 59 -7.51 -10.66 -3.28
CA CYS A 59 -6.45 -10.99 -2.34
C CYS A 59 -7.08 -10.85 -0.97
N ASP A 60 -7.58 -11.97 -0.43
CA ASP A 60 -8.32 -12.03 0.83
C ASP A 60 -7.81 -11.01 1.84
N ARG A 61 -8.65 -9.98 2.04
CA ARG A 61 -8.76 -9.08 3.19
C ARG A 61 -7.46 -8.88 3.94
N CYS A 62 -6.87 -7.69 3.74
CA CYS A 62 -5.94 -7.09 4.69
C CYS A 62 -6.50 -7.18 6.10
N THR A 63 -6.07 -8.20 6.83
CA THR A 63 -6.27 -8.31 8.27
C THR A 63 -5.13 -9.17 8.78
N LEU A 64 -4.06 -8.49 9.19
CA LEU A 64 -2.84 -9.05 9.78
C LEU A 64 -2.04 -10.04 8.91
N CYS A 65 -0.95 -9.55 8.32
CA CYS A 65 0.35 -10.23 8.11
C CYS A 65 0.46 -11.62 7.44
N PHE A 66 -0.60 -12.36 7.12
CA PHE A 66 -0.49 -13.76 6.70
C PHE A 66 -0.78 -14.02 5.20
N GLY A 67 -1.10 -12.98 4.42
CA GLY A 67 -1.62 -13.11 3.05
C GLY A 67 -0.72 -12.64 1.89
N PHE A 68 0.52 -12.20 2.12
CA PHE A 68 1.35 -11.57 1.06
C PHE A 68 1.49 -12.41 -0.21
N LYS A 69 1.54 -13.75 -0.08
CA LYS A 69 1.68 -14.68 -1.22
C LYS A 69 0.51 -14.64 -2.21
N LYS A 70 -0.63 -14.08 -1.81
CA LYS A 70 -1.80 -13.90 -2.68
C LYS A 70 -1.79 -12.54 -3.37
N MET A 71 -1.03 -11.56 -2.88
CA MET A 71 -1.02 -10.20 -3.42
C MET A 71 -0.50 -10.18 -4.85
N HIS A 72 -1.17 -9.41 -5.71
CA HIS A 72 -0.79 -9.32 -7.12
C HIS A 72 0.66 -8.87 -7.34
N PHE A 73 1.13 -7.86 -6.60
CA PHE A 73 2.53 -7.41 -6.65
C PHE A 73 3.50 -8.56 -6.37
N TYR A 74 3.24 -9.35 -5.32
CA TYR A 74 4.05 -10.52 -5.00
C TYR A 74 4.01 -11.55 -6.14
N LEU A 75 2.82 -11.86 -6.66
CA LEU A 75 2.64 -12.85 -7.72
C LEU A 75 3.35 -12.47 -9.03
N THR A 76 3.50 -11.18 -9.34
CA THR A 76 4.09 -10.73 -10.60
C THR A 76 5.55 -10.32 -10.50
N ILE A 77 6.02 -9.88 -9.32
CA ILE A 77 7.39 -9.35 -9.15
C ILE A 77 8.27 -10.29 -8.32
N GLU A 78 7.70 -10.93 -7.30
CA GLU A 78 8.48 -11.72 -6.33
C GLU A 78 8.40 -13.24 -6.57
N LEU A 79 7.27 -13.73 -7.10
CA LEU A 79 7.05 -15.15 -7.35
C LEU A 79 7.94 -15.61 -8.52
N LYS A 80 8.98 -16.39 -8.20
CA LYS A 80 9.88 -17.01 -9.20
C LYS A 80 9.27 -18.20 -9.96
N GLY A 81 8.00 -18.48 -9.77
CA GLY A 81 7.30 -19.67 -10.29
C GLY A 81 6.02 -19.31 -11.02
N VAL A 82 5.26 -20.35 -11.41
CA VAL A 82 4.00 -20.17 -12.12
C VAL A 82 2.94 -19.64 -11.16
N ILE A 83 2.22 -18.59 -11.58
CA ILE A 83 1.07 -18.05 -10.84
C ILE A 83 -0.02 -19.13 -10.79
N PRO A 84 -0.53 -19.51 -9.61
CA PRO A 84 -1.61 -20.48 -9.52
C PRO A 84 -2.86 -19.99 -10.27
N LYS A 85 -3.49 -20.85 -11.09
CA LYS A 85 -4.69 -20.49 -11.86
C LYS A 85 -5.83 -19.90 -11.04
N SER A 86 -5.96 -20.28 -9.77
CA SER A 86 -6.97 -19.72 -8.86
C SER A 86 -6.71 -18.26 -8.46
N LEU A 87 -5.50 -17.75 -8.70
CA LEU A 87 -5.05 -16.39 -8.38
C LEU A 87 -4.71 -15.59 -9.64
N GLU A 88 -4.85 -16.18 -10.83
CA GLU A 88 -4.75 -15.44 -12.10
C GLU A 88 -5.91 -14.44 -12.16
N LYS A 89 -5.57 -13.15 -12.24
CA LYS A 89 -6.57 -12.10 -12.47
C LYS A 89 -7.09 -12.16 -13.92
N PRO A 90 -8.33 -11.70 -14.19
CA PRO A 90 -8.69 -11.26 -15.53
C PRO A 90 -7.75 -10.13 -15.99
N SER A 91 -7.58 -9.99 -17.29
CA SER A 91 -6.55 -9.13 -17.88
C SER A 91 -6.75 -7.64 -17.52
N GLU A 92 -5.67 -6.87 -17.52
CA GLU A 92 -5.66 -5.42 -17.21
C GLU A 92 -6.59 -4.59 -18.11
N LYS A 93 -6.90 -5.10 -19.30
CA LYS A 93 -7.89 -4.53 -20.24
C LYS A 93 -9.33 -4.58 -19.70
N ASP A 94 -9.64 -5.51 -18.81
CA ASP A 94 -11.00 -5.76 -18.33
C ASP A 94 -11.39 -4.86 -17.14
N ILE A 95 -10.42 -4.17 -16.52
CA ILE A 95 -10.60 -3.44 -15.25
C ILE A 95 -10.77 -1.92 -15.47
N TRP A 96 -10.17 -1.34 -16.52
CA TRP A 96 -10.17 0.11 -16.79
C TRP A 96 -11.12 0.55 -17.92
N MET A 97 -11.84 -0.38 -18.57
CA MET A 97 -12.85 -0.11 -19.61
C MET A 97 -14.29 -0.03 -19.08
N ARG A 98 -14.48 0.27 -17.78
CA ARG A 98 -15.78 0.56 -17.17
C ARG A 98 -15.81 1.96 -16.57
#